data_AF-A0A6A7MC60-F1
#
_entry.id   AF-A0A6A7MC60-F1
#
_cell.length_a   1.000
_cell.length_b   1.000
_cell.length_c   1.000
_cell.angle_alpha   90.00
_cell.angle_beta   90.00
_cell.angle_gamma   90.00
#
_symmetry.space_group_name_H-M   'P 1'
#
loop_
_entity.id
_entity.type
_entity.pdbx_description
1 polymer ?
#
loop_
_entity_poly.entity_id
_entity_poly.type
_entity_poly.pdbx_seq_one_letter_code
_entity_poly.pdbx_strand_id
1 'polypeptide(L)'
;MLAHIDRIAEISASATGARIVLQQVQEKVVELRRLVVVSARMHMTMAQRMGRWGPAFTAAEMEAIRQESEDLMREAGVDEADIASVKRREWDRYVHLDYVFWIFKNVKTGDARDDRDKVRNVQSPGTPDEVEALLTKLGAMTEERRERLEMYRHYLVHGKHRDPEAWATKDKQ
;
A
#
# COMPACT_ATOMS: atom_id res chain seq x y z
N MET A 1 7.34 -9.67 -44.62
CA MET A 1 6.91 -8.62 -43.66
C MET A 1 6.01 -7.57 -44.31
N LEU A 2 6.36 -7.02 -45.49
CA LEU A 2 5.51 -6.03 -46.19
C LEU A 2 4.08 -6.54 -46.48
N ALA A 3 3.90 -7.80 -46.90
CA ALA A 3 2.58 -8.39 -47.17
C ALA A 3 1.65 -8.49 -45.93
N HIS A 4 2.19 -8.49 -44.70
CA HIS A 4 1.36 -8.44 -43.49
C HIS A 4 0.91 -7.01 -43.16
N ILE A 5 1.72 -6.01 -43.51
CA ILE A 5 1.41 -4.59 -43.33
C ILE A 5 0.32 -4.16 -44.33
N ASP A 6 0.42 -4.60 -45.58
CA ASP A 6 -0.58 -4.29 -46.61
C ASP A 6 -1.96 -4.91 -46.31
N ARG A 7 -1.99 -6.14 -45.78
CA ARG A 7 -3.24 -6.79 -45.35
C ARG A 7 -3.91 -6.07 -44.18
N ILE A 8 -3.11 -5.51 -43.27
CA ILE A 8 -3.62 -4.71 -42.15
C ILE A 8 -4.18 -3.38 -42.66
N ALA A 9 -3.56 -2.76 -43.67
CA ALA A 9 -4.04 -1.54 -44.31
C ALA A 9 -5.39 -1.76 -45.04
N GLU A 10 -5.53 -2.87 -45.75
CA GLU A 10 -6.74 -3.21 -46.52
C GLU A 10 -7.93 -3.56 -45.61
N ILE A 11 -7.67 -4.29 -44.52
CA ILE A 11 -8.67 -4.56 -43.47
C ILE A 11 -9.07 -3.25 -42.77
N SER A 12 -8.09 -2.41 -42.40
CA SER A 12 -8.31 -1.11 -41.73
C SER A 12 -9.12 -0.09 -42.57
N ALA A 13 -9.12 -0.22 -43.90
CA ALA A 13 -9.90 0.64 -44.80
C ALA A 13 -11.41 0.30 -44.79
N SER A 14 -11.79 -0.87 -44.29
CA SER A 14 -13.19 -1.25 -44.09
C SER A 14 -13.67 -0.91 -42.68
N ALA A 15 -14.93 -0.48 -42.53
CA ALA A 15 -15.53 -0.24 -41.21
C ALA A 15 -15.45 -1.47 -40.28
N THR A 16 -15.45 -2.68 -40.84
CA THR A 16 -15.30 -3.95 -40.12
C THR A 16 -13.88 -4.13 -39.60
N GLY A 17 -12.85 -3.87 -40.40
CA GLY A 17 -11.47 -4.02 -39.94
C GLY A 17 -11.03 -2.93 -38.98
N ALA A 18 -11.50 -1.69 -39.15
CA ALA A 18 -11.33 -0.64 -38.14
C ALA A 18 -11.92 -1.06 -36.78
N ARG A 19 -13.11 -1.71 -36.77
CA ARG A 19 -13.70 -2.27 -35.54
C ARG A 19 -12.84 -3.35 -34.90
N ILE A 20 -12.31 -4.28 -35.70
CA ILE A 20 -11.45 -5.36 -35.19
C ILE A 20 -10.17 -4.79 -34.56
N VAL A 21 -9.52 -3.84 -35.24
CA VAL A 21 -8.31 -3.18 -34.71
C VAL A 21 -8.62 -2.42 -33.42
N LEU A 22 -9.73 -1.67 -33.37
CA LEU A 22 -10.15 -0.95 -32.17
C LEU A 22 -10.41 -1.90 -30.99
N GLN A 23 -11.07 -3.03 -31.24
CA GLN A 23 -11.31 -4.04 -30.21
C GLN A 23 -9.98 -4.62 -29.69
N GLN A 24 -9.05 -4.97 -30.59
CA GLN A 24 -7.73 -5.48 -30.20
C GLN A 24 -6.95 -4.45 -29.37
N VAL A 25 -7.00 -3.17 -29.75
CA VAL A 25 -6.37 -2.09 -28.98
C VAL A 25 -7.00 -1.98 -27.60
N GLN A 26 -8.33 -2.05 -27.48
CA GLN A 26 -9.02 -2.04 -26.19
C GLN A 26 -8.61 -3.21 -25.30
N GLU A 27 -8.56 -4.42 -25.85
CA GLU A 27 -8.10 -5.61 -25.13
C GLU A 27 -6.66 -5.46 -24.62
N LYS A 28 -5.76 -4.93 -25.47
CA LYS A 28 -4.36 -4.68 -25.09
C LYS A 28 -4.22 -3.60 -24.02
N VAL A 29 -5.04 -2.55 -24.06
CA VAL A 29 -5.08 -1.52 -23.01
C VAL A 29 -5.51 -2.14 -21.67
N VAL A 30 -6.49 -3.04 -21.65
CA VAL A 30 -6.89 -3.74 -20.43
C VAL A 30 -5.76 -4.64 -19.89
N GLU A 31 -5.05 -5.36 -20.76
CA GLU A 31 -3.90 -6.16 -20.37
C GLU A 31 -2.77 -5.30 -19.77
N LEU A 32 -2.46 -4.15 -20.39
CA LEU A 32 -1.45 -3.22 -19.90
C LEU A 32 -1.83 -2.65 -18.52
N ARG A 33 -3.10 -2.27 -18.30
CA ARG A 33 -3.58 -1.84 -16.98
C ARG A 33 -3.38 -2.90 -15.91
N ARG A 34 -3.71 -4.16 -16.22
CA ARG A 34 -3.49 -5.28 -15.30
C ARG A 34 -2.01 -5.46 -14.98
N LEU A 35 -1.13 -5.34 -15.97
CA LEU A 35 0.32 -5.43 -15.77
C LEU A 35 0.84 -4.30 -14.87
N VAL A 36 0.36 -3.07 -15.07
CA VAL A 36 0.71 -1.91 -14.24
C VAL A 36 0.27 -2.13 -12.79
N VAL A 37 -0.94 -2.65 -12.55
CA VAL A 37 -1.42 -3.00 -11.20
C VAL A 37 -0.53 -4.06 -10.55
N VAL A 38 -0.15 -5.11 -11.28
CA VAL A 38 0.76 -6.15 -10.75
C VAL A 38 2.13 -5.55 -10.39
N SER A 39 2.67 -4.70 -11.25
CA SER A 39 3.96 -4.02 -11.03
C SER A 39 3.92 -3.12 -9.80
N ALA A 40 2.88 -2.27 -9.67
CA ALA A 40 2.68 -1.40 -8.51
C ALA A 40 2.61 -2.19 -7.19
N ARG A 41 1.88 -3.32 -7.19
CA ARG A 41 1.82 -4.22 -6.02
C ARG A 41 3.20 -4.77 -5.64
N MET A 42 4.01 -5.16 -6.62
CA MET A 42 5.36 -5.66 -6.39
C MET A 42 6.27 -4.55 -5.83
N HIS A 43 6.28 -3.36 -6.43
CA HIS A 43 7.08 -2.22 -5.98
C HIS A 43 6.75 -1.83 -4.53
N MET A 44 5.46 -1.63 -4.22
CA MET A 44 5.03 -1.31 -2.85
C MET A 44 5.42 -2.40 -1.85
N THR A 45 5.21 -3.66 -2.20
CA THR A 45 5.59 -4.80 -1.34
C THR A 45 7.09 -4.87 -1.11
N MET A 46 7.89 -4.65 -2.16
CA MET A 46 9.35 -4.66 -2.08
C MET A 46 9.86 -3.51 -1.21
N ALA A 47 9.39 -2.28 -1.44
CA ALA A 47 9.76 -1.12 -0.64
C ALA A 47 9.49 -1.38 0.86
N GLN A 48 8.28 -1.85 1.20
CA GLN A 48 7.92 -2.16 2.57
C GLN A 48 8.75 -3.31 3.16
N ARG A 49 8.95 -4.42 2.43
CA ARG A 49 9.70 -5.56 2.97
C ARG A 49 11.20 -5.28 3.09
N MET A 50 11.81 -4.71 2.07
CA MET A 50 13.25 -4.43 2.04
C MET A 50 13.64 -3.31 3.00
N GLY A 51 12.81 -2.26 3.13
CA GLY A 51 13.05 -1.18 4.09
C GLY A 51 13.08 -1.66 5.55
N ARG A 52 12.49 -2.83 5.85
CA ARG A 52 12.53 -3.44 7.19
C ARG A 52 13.75 -4.32 7.45
N TRP A 53 14.40 -4.83 6.41
CA TRP A 53 15.46 -5.86 6.52
C TRP A 53 16.86 -5.31 6.25
N GLY A 54 16.99 -3.98 6.05
CA GLY A 54 18.29 -3.32 5.86
C GLY A 54 18.14 -1.84 5.50
N PRO A 55 19.26 -1.13 5.24
CA PRO A 55 19.28 0.28 4.87
C PRO A 55 18.87 0.53 3.41
N ALA A 56 18.04 -0.35 2.82
CA ALA A 56 17.78 -0.36 1.38
C ALA A 56 17.06 0.89 0.89
N PHE A 57 16.15 1.43 1.71
CA PHE A 57 15.39 2.64 1.40
C PHE A 57 15.19 3.48 2.66
N THR A 58 15.37 4.78 2.52
CA THR A 58 14.93 5.79 3.50
C THR A 58 13.41 5.91 3.51
N ALA A 59 12.84 6.53 4.55
CA ALA A 59 11.40 6.79 4.61
C ALA A 59 10.89 7.63 3.43
N ALA A 60 11.70 8.58 2.96
CA ALA A 60 11.38 9.42 1.80
C ALA A 60 11.36 8.61 0.49
N GLU A 61 12.36 7.74 0.27
CA GLU A 61 12.41 6.88 -0.92
C GLU A 61 11.25 5.87 -0.95
N MET A 62 10.91 5.29 0.20
CA MET A 62 9.75 4.43 0.33
C MET A 62 8.47 5.17 -0.10
N GLU A 63 8.24 6.37 0.43
CA GLU A 63 7.06 7.17 0.10
C GLU A 63 7.04 7.61 -1.38
N ALA A 64 8.20 7.91 -1.97
CA ALA A 64 8.32 8.17 -3.40
C ALA A 64 7.91 6.96 -4.24
N ILE A 65 8.39 5.76 -3.92
CA ILE A 65 8.01 4.52 -4.62
C ILE A 65 6.49 4.28 -4.54
N ARG A 66 5.87 4.54 -3.38
CA ARG A 66 4.41 4.46 -3.24
C ARG A 66 3.72 5.43 -4.18
N GLN A 67 4.11 6.70 -4.13
CA GLN A 67 3.50 7.77 -4.91
C GLN A 67 3.64 7.52 -6.42
N GLU A 68 4.84 7.21 -6.89
CA GLU A 68 5.11 6.85 -8.29
C GLU A 68 4.29 5.66 -8.76
N SER A 69 4.13 4.63 -7.91
CA SER A 69 3.31 3.45 -8.23
C SER A 69 1.83 3.80 -8.38
N GLU A 70 1.32 4.72 -7.56
CA GLU A 70 -0.05 5.21 -7.68
C GLU A 70 -0.24 6.10 -8.91
N ASP A 71 0.68 7.02 -9.16
CA ASP A 71 0.63 7.92 -10.31
C ASP A 71 0.68 7.14 -11.62
N LEU A 72 1.55 6.12 -11.74
CA LEU A 72 1.59 5.24 -12.90
C LEU A 72 0.27 4.47 -13.13
N MET A 73 -0.39 4.04 -12.05
CA MET A 73 -1.72 3.41 -12.15
C MET A 73 -2.78 4.41 -12.64
N ARG A 74 -2.77 5.65 -12.13
CA ARG A 74 -3.67 6.73 -12.59
C ARG A 74 -3.46 7.05 -14.07
N GLU A 75 -2.21 7.20 -14.48
CA GLU A 75 -1.82 7.46 -15.88
C GLU A 75 -2.25 6.32 -16.81
N ALA A 76 -2.18 5.07 -16.35
CA ALA A 76 -2.68 3.91 -17.09
C ALA A 76 -4.22 3.85 -17.14
N GLY A 77 -4.93 4.69 -16.40
CA GLY A 77 -6.39 4.70 -16.30
C GLY A 77 -6.95 3.55 -15.45
N VAL A 78 -6.25 3.19 -14.37
CA VAL A 78 -6.77 2.30 -13.32
C VAL A 78 -7.69 3.10 -12.40
N ASP A 79 -8.81 2.51 -11.99
CA ASP A 79 -9.78 3.17 -11.12
C ASP A 79 -9.21 3.45 -9.72
N GLU A 80 -9.56 4.59 -9.12
CA GLU A 80 -9.10 4.98 -7.78
C GLU A 80 -9.47 3.95 -6.69
N ALA A 81 -10.57 3.21 -6.86
CA ALA A 81 -10.94 2.13 -5.96
C ALA A 81 -9.93 0.96 -5.99
N ASP A 82 -9.41 0.62 -7.17
CA ASP A 82 -8.39 -0.42 -7.34
C ASP A 82 -7.03 0.06 -6.81
N ILE A 83 -6.68 1.32 -7.05
CA ILE A 83 -5.48 1.96 -6.49
C ILE A 83 -5.52 1.92 -4.96
N ALA A 84 -6.65 2.33 -4.36
CA ALA A 84 -6.85 2.29 -2.92
C ALA A 84 -6.81 0.85 -2.37
N SER A 85 -7.34 -0.13 -3.12
CA SER A 85 -7.27 -1.55 -2.77
C SER A 85 -5.82 -2.07 -2.76
N VAL A 86 -5.02 -1.70 -3.77
CA VAL A 86 -3.59 -2.02 -3.84
C VAL A 86 -2.83 -1.39 -2.68
N LYS A 87 -2.99 -0.08 -2.46
CA LYS A 87 -2.36 0.63 -1.34
C LYS A 87 -2.71 -0.04 0.00
N ARG A 88 -3.99 -0.33 0.24
CA ARG A 88 -4.42 -0.98 1.49
C ARG A 88 -3.74 -2.33 1.70
N ARG A 89 -3.68 -3.16 0.64
CA ARG A 89 -3.16 -4.53 0.70
C ARG A 89 -1.65 -4.59 0.77
N GLU A 90 -0.94 -3.72 0.06
CA GLU A 90 0.50 -3.85 -0.10
C GLU A 90 1.30 -2.81 0.71
N TRP A 91 0.67 -1.71 1.12
CA TRP A 91 1.28 -0.62 1.88
C TRP A 91 0.73 -0.53 3.31
N ASP A 92 -0.57 -0.23 3.44
CA ASP A 92 -1.16 0.21 4.72
C ASP A 92 -1.11 -0.86 5.80
N ARG A 93 -1.22 -2.14 5.46
CA ARG A 93 -1.09 -3.24 6.42
C ARG A 93 0.27 -3.25 7.14
N TYR A 94 1.31 -2.78 6.46
CA TYR A 94 2.66 -2.72 7.01
C TYR A 94 2.87 -1.43 7.80
N VAL A 95 2.26 -0.32 7.37
CA VAL A 95 2.20 0.89 8.19
C VAL A 95 1.48 0.62 9.51
N HIS A 96 0.37 -0.13 9.49
CA HIS A 96 -0.28 -0.64 10.70
C HIS A 96 0.68 -1.42 11.59
N LEU A 97 1.43 -2.38 11.01
CA LEU A 97 2.39 -3.19 11.76
C LEU A 97 3.39 -2.30 12.51
N ASP A 98 3.94 -1.31 11.83
CA ASP A 98 4.91 -0.37 12.39
C ASP A 98 4.30 0.50 13.50
N TYR A 99 3.07 1.00 13.32
CA TYR A 99 2.35 1.73 14.38
C TYR A 99 2.15 0.84 15.61
N VAL A 100 1.69 -0.39 15.43
CA VAL A 100 1.49 -1.33 16.55
C VAL A 100 2.83 -1.61 17.25
N PHE A 101 3.91 -1.84 16.50
CA PHE A 101 5.24 -2.01 17.10
C PHE A 101 5.69 -0.79 17.90
N TRP A 102 5.51 0.42 17.34
CA TRP A 102 5.93 1.66 17.98
C TRP A 102 5.12 1.95 19.25
N ILE A 103 3.80 1.71 19.22
CA ILE A 103 2.89 1.85 20.35
C ILE A 103 3.20 0.84 21.46
N PHE A 104 3.45 -0.42 21.09
CA PHE A 104 3.77 -1.49 22.05
C PHE A 104 5.24 -1.54 22.48
N LYS A 105 6.08 -0.58 22.05
CA LYS A 105 7.48 -0.53 22.46
C LYS A 105 7.57 -0.54 24.00
N ASN A 106 8.41 -1.43 24.52
CA ASN A 106 8.64 -1.67 25.95
C ASN A 106 7.41 -2.10 26.78
N VAL A 107 6.30 -2.51 26.15
CA VAL A 107 5.14 -3.06 26.86
C VAL A 107 5.37 -4.53 27.20
N LYS A 108 5.29 -4.87 28.48
CA LYS A 108 5.25 -6.28 28.92
C LYS A 108 3.86 -6.83 28.66
N THR A 109 3.77 -7.87 27.84
CA THR A 109 2.49 -8.46 27.43
C THR A 109 2.07 -9.67 28.27
N GLY A 110 3.00 -10.40 28.86
CA GLY A 110 2.69 -11.55 29.74
C GLY A 110 1.67 -12.49 29.11
N ASP A 111 0.58 -12.73 29.83
CA ASP A 111 -0.52 -13.61 29.41
C ASP A 111 -1.38 -13.04 28.26
N ALA A 112 -1.24 -11.76 27.92
CA ALA A 112 -1.94 -11.12 26.80
C ALA A 112 -1.17 -11.21 25.47
N ARG A 113 -0.19 -12.11 25.37
CA ARG A 113 0.62 -12.30 24.15
C ARG A 113 -0.24 -12.60 22.93
N ASP A 114 -1.24 -13.46 23.07
CA ASP A 114 -2.13 -13.84 21.98
C ASP A 114 -3.00 -12.66 21.51
N ASP A 115 -3.48 -11.85 22.45
CA ASP A 115 -4.23 -10.64 22.13
C ASP A 115 -3.35 -9.62 21.38
N ARG A 116 -2.08 -9.47 21.79
CA ARG A 116 -1.10 -8.63 21.07
C ARG A 116 -0.86 -9.17 19.66
N ASP A 117 -0.65 -10.47 19.52
CA ASP A 117 -0.33 -11.08 18.23
C ASP A 117 -1.53 -11.00 17.26
N LYS A 118 -2.77 -11.02 17.77
CA LYS A 118 -3.98 -10.73 16.98
C LYS A 118 -3.99 -9.31 16.45
N VAL A 119 -3.82 -8.29 17.30
CA VAL A 119 -3.87 -6.89 16.85
C VAL A 119 -2.70 -6.51 15.95
N ARG A 120 -1.59 -7.26 15.99
CA ARG A 120 -0.41 -7.08 15.13
C ARG A 120 -0.51 -7.79 13.77
N ASN A 121 -1.58 -8.54 13.52
CA ASN A 121 -1.65 -9.40 12.34
C ASN A 121 -1.78 -8.59 11.04
N VAL A 122 -0.77 -8.62 10.17
CA VAL A 122 -0.81 -7.90 8.88
C VAL A 122 -1.85 -8.40 7.88
N GLN A 123 -2.34 -9.63 8.03
CA GLN A 123 -3.40 -10.17 7.16
C GLN A 123 -4.79 -9.75 7.63
N SER A 124 -4.93 -9.45 8.92
CA SER A 124 -6.16 -8.94 9.53
C SER A 124 -5.78 -7.87 10.56
N PRO A 125 -5.39 -6.66 10.10
CA PRO A 125 -4.90 -5.59 10.97
C PRO A 125 -5.91 -5.25 12.06
N GLY A 126 -5.45 -5.16 13.31
CA GLY A 126 -6.27 -4.63 14.39
C GLY A 126 -6.54 -3.12 14.20
N THR A 127 -7.66 -2.65 14.73
CA THR A 127 -8.01 -1.22 14.73
C THR A 127 -7.27 -0.46 15.84
N PRO A 128 -7.13 0.87 15.74
CA PRO A 128 -6.59 1.69 16.84
C PRO A 128 -7.35 1.49 18.15
N ASP A 129 -8.66 1.28 18.09
CA ASP A 129 -9.50 1.09 19.27
C ASP A 129 -9.26 -0.28 19.93
N GLU A 130 -8.99 -1.32 19.15
CA GLU A 130 -8.56 -2.64 19.68
C GLU A 130 -7.17 -2.56 20.33
N VAL A 131 -6.25 -1.78 19.74
CA VAL A 131 -4.93 -1.51 20.33
C VAL A 131 -5.07 -0.74 21.65
N GLU A 132 -5.92 0.29 21.70
CA GLU A 132 -6.22 1.07 22.90
C GLU A 132 -6.84 0.21 24.01
N ALA A 133 -7.83 -0.62 23.67
CA ALA A 133 -8.48 -1.53 24.61
C ALA A 133 -7.46 -2.49 25.22
N LEU A 134 -6.54 -3.05 24.41
CA LEU A 134 -5.49 -3.94 24.89
C LEU A 134 -4.48 -3.22 25.80
N LEU A 135 -4.03 -2.02 25.44
CA LEU A 135 -3.15 -1.21 26.29
C LEU A 135 -3.79 -0.87 27.64
N THR A 136 -5.08 -0.57 27.63
CA THR A 136 -5.86 -0.26 28.84
C THR A 136 -5.99 -1.49 29.73
N LYS A 137 -6.33 -2.65 29.16
CA LYS A 137 -6.36 -3.96 29.84
C LYS A 137 -5.01 -4.30 30.49
N LEU A 138 -3.91 -3.94 29.85
CA LEU A 138 -2.55 -4.16 30.34
C LEU A 138 -2.08 -3.13 31.38
N GLY A 139 -2.87 -2.08 31.66
CA GLY A 139 -2.43 -0.96 32.50
C GLY A 139 -1.23 -0.21 31.91
N ALA A 140 -1.04 -0.27 30.59
CA ALA A 140 0.12 0.25 29.89
C ALA A 140 -0.17 1.56 29.13
N MET A 141 -1.37 2.14 29.28
CA MET A 141 -1.72 3.38 28.61
C MET A 141 -0.97 4.58 29.22
N THR A 142 -0.17 5.27 28.41
CA THR A 142 0.54 6.51 28.75
C THR A 142 0.11 7.62 27.80
N GLU A 143 0.42 8.88 28.13
CA GLU A 143 0.13 10.01 27.24
C GLU A 143 0.81 9.85 25.88
N GLU A 144 2.09 9.49 25.87
CA GLU A 144 2.87 9.20 24.66
C GLU A 144 2.20 8.12 23.77
N ARG A 145 1.64 7.06 24.38
CA ARG A 145 0.93 6.02 23.62
C ARG A 145 -0.42 6.51 23.08
N ARG A 146 -1.10 7.38 23.82
CA ARG A 146 -2.33 8.05 23.36
C ARG A 146 -2.04 8.94 22.16
N GLU A 147 -0.98 9.73 22.19
CA GLU A 147 -0.56 10.54 21.04
C GLU A 147 -0.24 9.68 19.80
N ARG A 148 0.49 8.57 19.98
CA ARG A 148 0.76 7.62 18.89
C ARG A 148 -0.50 6.98 18.32
N LEU A 149 -1.48 6.65 19.17
CA LEU A 149 -2.79 6.16 18.74
C LEU A 149 -3.54 7.20 17.91
N GLU A 150 -3.51 8.48 18.32
CA GLU A 150 -4.08 9.57 17.52
C GLU A 150 -3.37 9.76 16.18
N MET A 151 -2.05 9.63 16.13
CA MET A 151 -1.32 9.60 14.86
C MET A 151 -1.75 8.44 13.98
N TYR A 152 -2.01 7.27 14.57
CA TYR A 152 -2.46 6.08 13.84
C TYR A 152 -3.88 6.27 13.29
N ARG A 153 -4.81 6.80 14.10
CA ARG A 153 -6.17 7.17 13.66
C ARG A 153 -6.13 8.16 12.51
N HIS A 154 -5.32 9.22 12.63
CA HIS A 154 -5.13 10.20 11.57
C HIS A 154 -4.64 9.55 10.26
N TYR A 155 -3.68 8.63 10.34
CA TYR A 155 -3.19 7.90 9.17
C TYR A 155 -4.30 7.12 8.47
N LEU A 156 -5.17 6.43 9.20
CA LEU A 156 -6.26 5.65 8.60
C LEU A 156 -7.30 6.53 7.88
N VAL A 157 -7.53 7.74 8.37
CA VAL A 157 -8.49 8.68 7.77
C VAL A 157 -7.89 9.40 6.57
N HIS A 158 -6.65 9.86 6.69
CA HIS A 158 -6.04 10.77 5.71
C HIS A 158 -5.05 10.09 4.75
N GLY A 159 -4.66 8.85 5.03
CA GLY A 159 -3.62 8.12 4.30
C GLY A 159 -2.22 8.71 4.47
N LYS A 160 -2.03 9.67 5.40
CA LYS A 160 -0.79 10.41 5.65
C LYS A 160 -0.48 10.49 7.14
N HIS A 161 0.81 10.45 7.47
CA HIS A 161 1.26 10.57 8.85
C HIS A 161 0.99 11.98 9.39
N ARG A 162 0.44 12.07 10.60
CA ARG A 162 0.17 13.35 11.28
C ARG A 162 1.44 14.14 11.57
N ASP A 163 2.49 13.43 11.98
CA ASP A 163 3.84 13.96 12.21
C ASP A 163 4.84 13.10 11.44
N PRO A 164 5.25 13.53 10.22
CA PRO A 164 6.21 12.80 9.40
C PRO A 164 7.61 12.68 10.03
N GLU A 165 8.04 13.66 10.83
CA GLU A 165 9.37 13.66 11.45
C GLU A 165 9.45 12.63 12.58
N ALA A 166 8.43 12.61 13.44
CA ALA A 166 8.29 11.57 14.46
C ALA A 166 8.19 10.17 13.84
N TRP A 167 7.43 10.04 12.74
CA TRP A 167 7.34 8.77 12.01
C TRP A 167 8.69 8.31 11.43
N ALA A 168 9.46 9.22 10.83
CA ALA A 168 10.76 8.92 10.25
C ALA A 168 11.81 8.50 11.30
N THR A 169 11.61 8.89 12.57
CA THR A 169 12.55 8.61 13.68
C THR A 169 12.07 7.56 14.67
N LYS A 170 10.89 6.95 14.45
CA LYS A 170 10.24 5.98 15.35
C LYS A 170 11.13 4.81 15.79
N ASP A 171 12.06 4.37 14.94
CA ASP A 171 12.93 3.22 15.21
C ASP A 171 14.17 3.59 16.05
N LYS A 172 14.46 4.89 16.21
CA LYS A 172 15.62 5.42 16.94
C LYS A 172 15.31 5.79 18.40
N GLN A 173 14.03 5.95 18.75
CA GLN A 173 13.52 6.26 20.10
C GLN A 173 13.09 4.97 20.77
#